data_AF-A0A2V8BWH9-F1
#
_entry.id   AF-A0A2V8BWH9-F1
#
_cell.length_a   1.000
_cell.length_b   1.000
_cell.length_c   1.000
_cell.angle_alpha   90.00
_cell.angle_beta   90.00
_cell.angle_gamma   90.00
#
_symmetry.space_group_name_H-M   'P 1'
#
loop_
_entity.id
_entity.type
_entity.pdbx_description
1 polymer ?
#
loop_
_entity_poly.entity_id
_entity_poly.type
_entity_poly.pdbx_seq_one_letter_code
_entity_poly.pdbx_strand_id
1 'polypeptide(L)'
;MTTDDFERWRTEFPILASTVYMISNSLGAMPRRTAESLAEYAHTWATRGVRAWEERWWEMAREVGDKVGRVIGAPAGSVSMHENVTTAAMVALACVQSRPERNRIVCLAADFPSLIYFYRAQQALGF
;
A
#
# COMPACT_ATOMS: atom_id res chain seq x y z
N MET A 1 -23.26 3.83 -11.32
CA MET A 1 -23.04 4.88 -10.30
C MET A 1 -23.88 6.07 -10.68
N THR A 2 -24.80 6.46 -9.81
CA THR A 2 -25.64 7.66 -9.97
C THR A 2 -25.02 8.84 -9.22
N THR A 3 -25.55 10.05 -9.39
CA THR A 3 -25.13 11.22 -8.59
C THR A 3 -25.32 10.98 -7.09
N ASP A 4 -26.43 10.34 -6.71
CA ASP A 4 -26.73 9.95 -5.32
C ASP A 4 -25.65 9.04 -4.73
N ASP A 5 -25.01 8.19 -5.55
CA ASP A 5 -23.89 7.37 -5.08
C ASP A 5 -22.68 8.24 -4.68
N PHE A 6 -22.39 9.30 -5.43
CA PHE A 6 -21.25 10.18 -5.13
C PHE A 6 -21.49 11.05 -3.90
N GLU A 7 -22.70 11.57 -3.72
CA GLU A 7 -23.07 12.32 -2.52
C GLU A 7 -22.97 11.43 -1.28
N ARG A 8 -23.46 10.19 -1.37
CA ARG A 8 -23.28 9.19 -0.31
C ARG A 8 -21.80 8.95 0.00
N TRP A 9 -20.98 8.66 -1.01
CA TRP A 9 -19.54 8.42 -0.80
C TRP A 9 -18.80 9.64 -0.26
N ARG A 10 -19.20 10.85 -0.64
CA ARG A 10 -18.59 12.09 -0.12
C ARG A 10 -18.69 12.16 1.41
N THR A 11 -19.80 11.70 1.99
CA THR A 11 -20.00 11.70 3.45
C THR A 11 -19.08 10.74 4.21
N GLU A 12 -18.48 9.76 3.52
CA GLU A 12 -17.49 8.85 4.10
C GLU A 12 -16.14 9.54 4.34
N PHE A 13 -15.92 10.76 3.82
CA PHE A 13 -14.66 11.51 3.97
C PHE A 13 -14.93 12.86 4.65
N PRO A 14 -14.86 12.95 5.99
CA PRO A 14 -15.30 14.14 6.74
C PRO A 14 -14.64 15.46 6.33
N ILE A 15 -13.37 15.43 5.92
CA ILE A 15 -12.63 16.62 5.47
C ILE A 15 -13.31 17.33 4.29
N LEU A 16 -14.09 16.60 3.48
CA LEU A 16 -14.79 17.15 2.32
C LEU A 16 -15.97 18.06 2.72
N ALA A 17 -16.44 18.02 3.97
CA ALA A 17 -17.48 18.94 4.44
C ALA A 17 -16.96 20.37 4.63
N SER A 18 -15.65 20.54 4.87
CA SER A 18 -15.03 21.83 5.20
C SER A 18 -13.94 22.25 4.23
N THR A 19 -13.49 21.37 3.33
CA THR A 19 -12.31 21.61 2.47
C THR A 19 -12.55 21.16 1.03
N VAL A 20 -12.14 21.99 0.07
CA VAL A 20 -11.98 21.60 -1.34
C VAL A 20 -10.67 20.83 -1.48
N TYR A 21 -10.72 19.52 -1.21
CA TYR A 21 -9.54 18.67 -1.11
C TYR A 21 -9.06 18.15 -2.47
N MET A 22 -8.24 18.93 -3.16
CA MET A 22 -7.72 18.65 -4.52
C MET A 22 -6.29 18.06 -4.52
N ILE A 23 -5.94 17.27 -3.50
CA ILE A 23 -4.58 16.70 -3.33
C ILE A 23 -4.57 15.22 -2.93
N SER A 24 -5.68 14.50 -3.21
CA SER A 24 -5.83 13.08 -2.90
C SER A 24 -4.79 12.17 -3.54
N ASN A 25 -4.16 12.62 -4.63
CA ASN A 25 -3.06 11.91 -5.30
C ASN A 25 -1.76 11.92 -4.48
N SER A 26 -1.60 12.83 -3.52
CA SER A 26 -0.47 12.82 -2.58
C SER A 26 -0.82 12.04 -1.32
N LEU A 27 -1.97 12.33 -0.71
CA LEU A 27 -2.48 11.64 0.47
C LEU A 27 -4.00 11.57 0.35
N GLY A 28 -4.58 10.37 0.38
CA GLY A 28 -6.03 10.22 0.31
C GLY A 28 -6.72 10.83 1.52
N ALA A 29 -7.89 11.43 1.30
CA ALA A 29 -8.76 11.84 2.41
C ALA A 29 -9.07 10.63 3.30
N MET A 30 -8.94 10.79 4.62
CA MET A 30 -9.17 9.70 5.57
C MET A 30 -10.66 9.31 5.58
N PRO A 31 -11.00 8.02 5.33
CA PRO A 31 -12.34 7.52 5.54
C PRO A 31 -12.77 7.63 7.00
N ARG A 32 -14.04 7.92 7.25
CA ARG A 32 -14.63 8.10 8.59
C ARG A 32 -14.33 6.92 9.52
N ARG A 33 -14.48 5.69 9.02
CA ARG A 33 -14.29 4.45 9.80
C ARG A 33 -12.84 4.18 10.19
N THR A 34 -11.86 4.85 9.57
CA THR A 34 -10.44 4.59 9.84
C THR A 34 -10.09 4.88 11.30
N ALA A 35 -10.67 5.92 11.93
CA ALA A 35 -10.42 6.22 13.34
C ALA A 35 -10.89 5.10 14.27
N GLU A 36 -12.08 4.55 14.00
CA GLU A 36 -12.66 3.44 14.76
C GLU A 36 -11.82 2.18 14.59
N SER A 37 -11.42 1.83 13.36
CA SER A 37 -10.57 0.66 13.10
C SER A 37 -9.19 0.76 13.76
N LEU A 38 -8.60 1.97 13.83
CA LEU A 38 -7.32 2.18 14.53
C LEU A 38 -7.47 2.04 16.05
N ALA A 39 -8.55 2.57 16.62
CA ALA A 39 -8.86 2.41 18.04
C ALA A 39 -9.10 0.94 18.40
N GLU A 40 -9.83 0.21 17.55
CA GLU A 40 -10.04 -1.23 17.69
C GLU A 40 -8.71 -1.99 17.61
N TYR A 41 -7.85 -1.71 16.62
CA TYR A 41 -6.54 -2.33 16.50
C TYR A 41 -5.69 -2.15 17.76
N ALA A 42 -5.63 -0.94 18.31
CA ALA A 42 -4.92 -0.64 19.54
C ALA A 42 -5.53 -1.37 20.76
N HIS A 43 -6.86 -1.42 20.84
CA HIS A 43 -7.57 -2.14 21.90
C HIS A 43 -7.31 -3.66 21.84
N THR A 44 -7.38 -4.26 20.65
CA THR A 44 -7.04 -5.67 20.43
C THR A 44 -5.62 -5.96 20.88
N TRP A 45 -4.66 -5.09 20.53
CA TRP A 45 -3.29 -5.27 20.98
C TRP A 45 -3.17 -5.22 22.50
N ALA A 46 -3.77 -4.21 23.14
CA ALA A 46 -3.70 -4.01 24.59
C ALA A 46 -4.35 -5.15 25.39
N THR A 47 -5.41 -5.77 24.85
CA THR A 47 -6.21 -6.77 25.58
C THR A 47 -5.86 -8.22 25.24
N ARG A 48 -5.43 -8.50 24.00
CA ARG A 48 -5.11 -9.85 23.52
C ARG A 48 -3.61 -10.13 23.52
N GLY A 49 -2.77 -9.10 23.37
CA GLY A 49 -1.33 -9.25 23.24
C GLY A 49 -0.96 -10.14 22.06
N VAL A 50 -0.05 -11.09 22.26
CA VAL A 50 0.42 -12.02 21.22
C VAL A 50 -0.72 -12.86 20.59
N ARG A 51 -1.82 -13.12 21.32
CA ARG A 51 -2.95 -13.91 20.81
C ARG A 51 -3.64 -13.25 19.61
N ALA A 52 -3.52 -11.94 19.44
CA ALA A 52 -4.07 -11.22 18.29
C ALA A 52 -3.53 -11.74 16.95
N TRP A 53 -2.31 -12.31 16.94
CA TRP A 53 -1.73 -12.95 15.76
C TRP A 53 -2.57 -14.13 15.26
N GLU A 54 -2.78 -15.12 16.13
CA GLU A 54 -3.54 -16.33 15.80
C GLU A 54 -5.01 -16.03 15.53
N GLU A 55 -5.61 -15.10 16.29
CA GLU A 55 -7.04 -14.81 16.21
C GLU A 55 -7.44 -14.07 14.94
N ARG A 56 -6.59 -13.16 14.44
CA ARG A 56 -6.98 -12.29 13.32
C ARG A 56 -5.84 -11.75 12.47
N TRP A 57 -4.75 -11.30 13.07
CA TRP A 57 -3.74 -10.51 12.34
C TRP A 57 -2.99 -11.33 11.30
N TRP A 58 -2.81 -12.64 11.53
CA TRP A 58 -2.14 -13.52 10.57
C TRP A 58 -2.82 -13.52 9.19
N GLU A 59 -4.15 -13.57 9.17
CA GLU A 59 -4.94 -13.62 7.92
C GLU A 59 -5.15 -12.24 7.30
N MET A 60 -5.12 -11.19 8.12
CA MET A 60 -5.48 -9.83 7.72
C MET A 60 -4.66 -9.32 6.54
N ALA A 61 -3.34 -9.55 6.53
CA ALA A 61 -2.47 -9.10 5.44
C ALA A 61 -2.88 -9.72 4.09
N ARG A 62 -3.19 -11.03 4.08
CA ARG A 62 -3.63 -11.75 2.88
C ARG A 62 -4.97 -11.24 2.38
N GLU A 63 -5.92 -11.01 3.28
CA GLU A 63 -7.23 -10.47 2.91
C GLU A 63 -7.18 -9.05 2.36
N VAL A 64 -6.33 -8.19 2.93
CA VAL A 64 -6.10 -6.85 2.40
C VAL A 64 -5.48 -6.95 1.00
N GLY A 65 -4.50 -7.83 0.81
CA GLY A 65 -3.93 -8.14 -0.50
C GLY A 65 -5.00 -8.58 -1.51
N ASP A 66 -5.88 -9.52 -1.16
CA ASP A 66 -6.96 -9.98 -2.02
C ASP A 66 -7.98 -8.86 -2.36
N LYS A 67 -8.26 -7.96 -1.41
CA LYS A 67 -9.10 -6.78 -1.67
C LYS A 67 -8.47 -5.84 -2.69
N VAL A 68 -7.18 -5.55 -2.58
CA VAL A 68 -6.44 -4.72 -3.55
C VAL A 68 -6.32 -5.44 -4.89
N GLY A 69 -6.07 -6.76 -4.88
CA GLY A 69 -5.98 -7.59 -6.08
C GLY A 69 -7.21 -7.49 -6.98
N ARG A 70 -8.41 -7.44 -6.40
CA ARG A 70 -9.65 -7.21 -7.16
C ARG A 70 -9.71 -5.85 -7.87
N VAL A 71 -9.06 -4.82 -7.33
CA VAL A 71 -9.01 -3.48 -7.95
C VAL A 71 -8.04 -3.46 -9.12
N ILE A 72 -6.88 -4.13 -9.00
CA ILE A 72 -5.83 -4.13 -10.02
C ILE A 72 -5.90 -5.33 -10.99
N GLY A 73 -6.88 -6.22 -10.83
CA GLY A 73 -7.06 -7.40 -11.69
C GLY A 73 -6.09 -8.55 -11.42
N ALA A 74 -5.52 -8.65 -10.22
CA ALA A 74 -4.59 -9.71 -9.86
C ALA A 74 -5.33 -11.00 -9.41
N PRO A 75 -4.76 -12.21 -9.66
CA PRO A 75 -5.29 -13.46 -9.11
C PRO A 75 -5.41 -13.47 -7.58
N ALA A 76 -6.35 -14.24 -7.05
CA ALA A 76 -6.46 -14.44 -5.60
C ALA A 76 -5.17 -15.02 -5.02
N GLY A 77 -4.74 -14.51 -3.86
CA GLY A 77 -3.51 -14.93 -3.17
C GLY A 77 -2.21 -14.46 -3.83
N SER A 78 -2.26 -13.58 -4.85
CA SER A 78 -1.06 -13.14 -5.59
C SER A 78 -0.55 -11.74 -5.25
N VAL A 79 -1.20 -11.04 -4.32
CA VAL A 79 -0.82 -9.67 -3.90
C VAL A 79 -0.20 -9.69 -2.51
N SER A 80 1.02 -9.15 -2.41
CA SER A 80 1.71 -8.88 -1.14
C SER A 80 1.61 -7.39 -0.81
N MET A 81 1.21 -7.07 0.42
CA MET A 81 1.15 -5.70 0.92
C MET A 81 2.49 -5.30 1.54
N HIS A 82 2.90 -4.05 1.34
CA HIS A 82 4.13 -3.47 1.90
C HIS A 82 3.86 -2.04 2.39
N GLU A 83 4.72 -1.53 3.27
CA GLU A 83 4.54 -0.25 3.97
C GLU A 83 4.52 0.95 3.02
N ASN A 84 5.28 0.86 1.92
CA ASN A 84 5.36 1.90 0.89
C ASN A 84 5.85 1.32 -0.44
N VAL A 85 5.74 2.13 -1.49
CA VAL A 85 6.10 1.78 -2.87
C VAL A 85 7.58 1.40 -3.01
N THR A 86 8.49 2.09 -2.30
CA THR A 86 9.92 1.80 -2.39
C THR A 86 10.23 0.44 -1.78
N THR A 87 9.69 0.10 -0.61
CA THR A 87 9.84 -1.23 0.00
C THR A 87 9.28 -2.33 -0.90
N ALA A 88 8.11 -2.13 -1.51
CA ALA A 88 7.53 -3.10 -2.46
C ALA A 88 8.48 -3.35 -3.65
N ALA A 89 9.06 -2.29 -4.21
CA ALA A 89 10.05 -2.39 -5.29
C ALA A 89 11.34 -3.10 -4.83
N MET A 90 11.79 -2.87 -3.59
CA MET A 90 12.94 -3.59 -3.01
C MET A 90 12.70 -5.08 -2.94
N VAL A 91 11.55 -5.50 -2.39
CA VAL A 91 11.19 -6.92 -2.27
C VAL A 91 11.10 -7.57 -3.65
N ALA A 92 10.49 -6.91 -4.62
CA ALA A 92 10.40 -7.42 -5.99
C ALA A 92 11.79 -7.57 -6.64
N LEU A 93 12.68 -6.57 -6.49
CA LEU A 93 14.01 -6.63 -7.07
C LEU A 93 14.94 -7.61 -6.36
N ALA A 94 14.76 -7.85 -5.06
CA ALA A 94 15.55 -8.83 -4.31
C ALA A 94 15.40 -10.27 -4.83
N CYS A 95 14.32 -10.56 -5.57
CA CYS A 95 14.11 -11.84 -6.25
C CYS A 95 14.84 -11.94 -7.60
N VAL A 96 15.52 -10.88 -8.05
CA VAL A 96 16.26 -10.84 -9.31
C VAL A 96 17.75 -10.85 -9.01
N GLN A 97 18.51 -11.68 -9.72
CA GLN A 97 19.96 -11.69 -9.66
C GLN A 97 20.54 -11.07 -10.93
N SER A 98 21.46 -10.13 -10.77
CA SER A 98 22.23 -9.56 -11.89
C SER A 98 23.10 -10.63 -12.53
N ARG A 99 23.26 -10.56 -13.85
CA ARG A 99 24.22 -11.38 -14.61
C ARG A 99 25.10 -10.49 -15.47
N PRO A 100 26.35 -10.86 -15.81
CA PRO A 100 27.25 -10.02 -16.60
C PRO A 100 26.61 -9.47 -17.90
N GLU A 101 25.78 -10.27 -18.55
CA GLU A 101 25.06 -9.92 -19.78
C GLU A 101 23.74 -9.16 -19.54
N ARG A 102 23.23 -9.14 -18.29
CA ARG A 102 21.97 -8.52 -17.88
C ARG A 102 22.11 -7.89 -16.48
N ASN A 103 22.84 -6.79 -16.43
CA ASN A 103 23.20 -6.03 -15.23
C ASN A 103 22.78 -4.56 -15.34
N ARG A 104 21.59 -4.27 -15.86
CA ARG A 104 21.12 -2.89 -15.97
C ARG A 104 19.67 -2.79 -15.56
N ILE A 105 19.36 -1.80 -14.73
CA ILE A 105 17.99 -1.39 -14.40
C ILE A 105 17.62 -0.22 -15.31
N VAL A 106 16.53 -0.38 -16.07
CA VAL A 106 15.96 0.69 -16.90
C VAL A 106 14.85 1.38 -16.10
N CYS A 107 14.94 2.69 -15.95
CA CYS A 107 13.96 3.54 -15.29
C CYS A 107 13.71 4.79 -16.12
N LEU A 108 12.59 5.46 -15.89
CA LEU A 108 12.25 6.73 -16.52
C LEU A 108 12.92 7.89 -15.78
N ALA A 109 13.29 8.94 -16.52
CA ALA A 109 13.77 10.17 -15.90
C ALA A 109 12.73 10.83 -14.96
N ALA A 110 11.44 10.50 -15.16
CA ALA A 110 10.32 10.98 -14.36
C ALA A 110 9.90 10.02 -13.24
N ASP A 111 10.58 8.88 -13.04
CA ASP A 111 10.29 8.01 -11.90
C ASP A 111 10.53 8.75 -10.58
N PHE A 112 9.73 8.42 -9.58
CA PHE A 112 9.75 9.12 -8.30
C PHE A 112 11.14 8.99 -7.63
N PRO A 113 11.69 10.07 -7.02
CA PRO A 113 13.07 10.10 -6.56
C PRO A 113 13.49 8.94 -5.64
N SER A 114 12.59 8.45 -4.77
CA SER A 114 12.92 7.32 -3.89
C SER A 114 13.23 6.04 -4.64
N LEU A 115 12.57 5.77 -5.77
CA LEU A 115 12.89 4.63 -6.64
C LEU A 115 14.22 4.85 -7.36
N ILE A 116 14.49 6.05 -7.86
CA ILE A 116 15.77 6.37 -8.51
C ILE A 116 16.94 6.17 -7.55
N TYR A 117 16.83 6.66 -6.30
CA TYR A 117 17.86 6.46 -5.28
C TYR A 117 18.06 4.97 -4.97
N PHE A 118 16.96 4.22 -4.85
CA PHE A 118 17.01 2.79 -4.64
C PHE A 118 17.71 2.06 -5.80
N TYR A 119 17.34 2.33 -7.05
CA TYR A 119 17.94 1.70 -8.23
C TYR A 119 19.42 2.02 -8.37
N ARG A 120 19.83 3.27 -8.12
CA ARG A 120 21.25 3.65 -8.11
C ARG A 120 22.05 2.90 -7.06
N ALA A 121 21.47 2.62 -5.88
CA ALA A 121 22.15 1.85 -4.85
C ALA A 121 22.45 0.39 -5.28
N GLN A 122 21.69 -0.16 -6.25
CA GLN A 122 21.92 -1.52 -6.74
C GLN A 122 23.18 -1.65 -7.60
N GLN A 123 23.75 -0.55 -8.08
CA GLN A 123 25.02 -0.56 -8.81
C GLN A 123 26.16 -1.15 -7.96
N ALA A 124 26.15 -0.89 -6.65
CA ALA A 124 27.11 -1.47 -5.72
C ALA A 124 26.97 -3.00 -5.57
N LEU A 125 25.82 -3.56 -6.00
CA LEU A 125 25.50 -4.99 -5.96
C LEU A 125 25.64 -5.66 -7.35
N GLY A 126 26.12 -4.94 -8.37
CA GLY A 126 26.36 -5.48 -9.70
C GLY A 126 25.23 -5.31 -10.71
N PHE A 127 24.24 -4.45 -10.42
CA PHE A 127 23.22 -3.98 -11.38
C PHE A 127 23.58 -2.68 -12.11
#